data_AF-A0A9E2BEC9-F1
#
_entry.id   AF-A0A9E2BEC9-F1
#
_cell.length_a   1.000
_cell.length_b   1.000
_cell.length_c   1.000
_cell.angle_alpha   90.00
_cell.angle_beta   90.00
_cell.angle_gamma   90.00
#
_symmetry.space_group_name_H-M   'P 1'
#
loop_
_entity.id
_entity.type
_entity.pdbx_description
1 polymer ?
#
loop_
_entity_poly.entity_id
_entity_poly.type
_entity_poly.pdbx_seq_one_letter_code
_entity_poly.pdbx_strand_id
1 'polypeptide(L)' 'MSKIGIIGGTGALTLTPRAGNDSDRPQQTPYGETSSPLLQWQTGATQICFIARHGLDGSIPPH' A
#
# COMPACT_ATOMS: atom_id res chain seq x y z
N MET A 1 15.42 -3.62 13.04
CA MET A 1 14.77 -3.46 11.71
C MET A 1 13.62 -2.51 11.87
N SER A 2 13.64 -1.38 11.16
CA SER A 2 12.59 -0.37 11.23
C SER A 2 11.53 -0.63 10.17
N LYS A 3 10.25 -0.42 10.50
CA LYS A 3 9.13 -0.54 9.57
C LYS A 3 8.43 0.80 9.43
N ILE A 4 8.16 1.23 8.20
CA ILE A 4 7.43 2.46 7.89
C ILE A 4 6.17 2.11 7.10
N GLY A 5 5.03 2.56 7.60
CA GLY A 5 3.74 2.51 6.89
C GLY A 5 3.49 3.81 6.13
N ILE A 6 3.10 3.71 4.86
CA ILE A 6 2.75 4.85 4.00
C ILE A 6 1.33 4.64 3.47
N ILE A 7 0.47 5.65 3.64
CA ILE A 7 -0.87 5.68 3.06
C ILE A 7 -0.87 6.71 1.93
N GLY A 8 -0.91 6.24 0.69
CA GLY A 8 -0.81 7.08 -0.50
C GLY A 8 -2.16 7.60 -0.97
N GLY A 9 -2.28 8.92 -1.18
CA GLY A 9 -3.41 9.54 -1.87
C GLY A 9 -3.29 9.46 -3.40
N THR A 10 -4.07 10.28 -4.10
CA THR A 10 -4.05 10.39 -5.56
C THR A 10 -2.64 10.63 -6.09
N GLY A 11 -2.21 9.85 -7.07
CA GLY A 11 -0.89 9.97 -7.69
C GLY A 11 0.28 9.37 -6.91
N ALA A 12 0.09 8.85 -5.70
CA ALA A 12 1.20 8.31 -4.90
C ALA A 12 1.88 7.08 -5.52
N LEU A 13 1.15 6.30 -6.33
CA LEU A 13 1.68 5.11 -7.01
C LEU A 13 2.67 5.43 -8.13
N THR A 14 2.67 6.64 -8.69
CA THR A 14 3.67 7.03 -9.71
C THR A 14 5.05 7.28 -9.10
N LEU A 15 5.11 7.47 -7.78
CA LEU A 15 6.33 7.80 -7.04
C LEU A 15 6.93 6.58 -6.32
N THR A 16 6.18 5.48 -6.20
CA THR A 16 6.65 4.25 -5.56
C THR A 16 7.31 3.32 -6.58
N PRO A 17 8.55 2.87 -6.37
CA PRO A 17 9.11 1.80 -7.19
C PRO A 17 8.20 0.57 -7.05
N ARG A 18 7.74 0.04 -8.19
CA ARG A 18 6.95 -1.20 -8.27
C ARG A 18 7.84 -2.38 -7.86
N ALA A 19 8.13 -2.49 -6.57
CA ALA A 19 8.70 -3.67 -5.95
C ALA A 19 7.54 -4.65 -5.76
N GLY A 20 7.18 -5.33 -6.85
CA GLY A 20 6.26 -6.46 -6.78
C GLY A 20 6.96 -7.59 -6.04
N ASN A 21 6.43 -7.95 -4.86
CA ASN A 21 6.57 -9.30 -4.32
C ASN A 21 5.42 -9.63 -3.35
N ASP A 22 4.84 -10.80 -3.61
CA ASP A 22 3.94 -11.71 -2.85
C ASP A 22 2.67 -11.19 -2.16
N SER A 23 2.44 -9.89 -2.07
CA SER A 23 1.30 -9.35 -1.32
C SER A 23 0.29 -8.59 -2.19
N ASP A 24 0.17 -8.92 -3.47
CA ASP A 24 -0.78 -8.32 -4.42
C ASP A 24 -2.25 -8.66 -4.13
N ARG A 25 -2.55 -9.21 -2.95
CA ARG A 25 -3.91 -9.46 -2.48
C ARG A 25 -4.29 -8.49 -1.37
N PRO A 26 -5.49 -7.88 -1.45
CA PRO A 26 -6.06 -7.16 -0.33
C PRO A 26 -6.07 -8.05 0.93
N GLN A 27 -5.83 -7.44 2.08
CA GLN A 27 -5.78 -8.14 3.36
C GLN A 27 -7.13 -8.04 4.06
N GLN A 28 -7.61 -9.16 4.62
CA GLN A 28 -8.78 -9.15 5.49
C GLN A 28 -8.38 -8.66 6.88
N THR A 29 -9.12 -7.69 7.41
CA THR A 29 -9.01 -7.26 8.81
C THR A 29 -10.33 -7.50 9.54
N PRO A 30 -10.35 -7.46 10.89
CA PRO A 30 -11.61 -7.45 11.64
C PRO A 30 -12.57 -6.31 11.25
N TYR A 31 -12.07 -5.28 10.55
CA TYR A 31 -12.84 -4.12 10.09
C TYR A 31 -13.21 -4.17 8.60
N GLY A 32 -12.93 -5.28 7.91
CA GLY A 32 -13.17 -5.44 6.48
C GLY A 32 -11.89 -5.55 5.65
N GLU A 33 -12.07 -5.56 4.33
CA GLU A 33 -10.98 -5.63 3.35
C GLU A 33 -10.24 -4.29 3.25
N THR A 34 -8.92 -4.34 3.07
CA THR A 34 -8.10 -3.14 2.84
C THR A 34 -8.41 -2.46 1.50
N SER A 35 -8.22 -1.15 1.41
CA SER A 35 -8.47 -0.35 0.19
C SER A 35 -7.64 -0.78 -1.03
N SER A 36 -6.47 -1.38 -0.81
CA SER A 36 -5.66 -1.99 -1.85
C SER A 36 -4.83 -3.13 -1.27
N PRO A 37 -4.19 -3.96 -2.12
CA PRO A 37 -3.07 -4.79 -1.68
C PRO A 37 -1.99 -3.97 -0.96
N LEU A 38 -1.28 -4.61 -0.04
CA LEU A 38 -0.20 -3.99 0.72
C LEU A 38 1.11 -4.16 -0.06
N LEU A 39 1.63 -3.08 -0.63
CA LEU A 39 2.91 -3.12 -1.34
C LEU A 39 4.06 -3.05 -0.33
N GLN A 40 5.05 -3.93 -0.44
CA GLN A 40 6.17 -3.97 0.50
C GLN A 40 7.51 -4.00 -0.23
N TRP A 41 8.47 -3.23 0.28
CA TRP A 41 9.83 -3.24 -0.24
C TRP A 41 10.84 -2.85 0.83
N GLN A 42 12.11 -3.11 0.55
CA GLN A 42 13.22 -2.70 1.41
C GLN A 42 13.90 -1.45 0.86
N THR A 43 14.25 -0.53 1.75
CA THR A 43 15.10 0.64 1.46
C THR A 43 16.18 0.71 2.54
N GLY A 44 17.37 0.22 2.20
CA GLY A 44 18.44 0.00 3.19
C GLY A 44 18.00 -1.00 4.26
N ALA A 45 18.12 -0.63 5.54
CA ALA A 45 17.71 -1.44 6.69
C ALA A 45 16.22 -1.28 7.10
N THR A 46 15.45 -0.55 6.29
CA THR A 46 14.05 -0.20 6.57
C THR A 46 13.12 -0.96 5.63
N GLN A 47 12.12 -1.62 6.19
CA GLN A 47 11.01 -2.19 5.41
C GLN A 47 9.92 -1.13 5.27
N ILE A 48 9.53 -0.84 4.03
CA ILE A 48 8.43 0.04 3.70
C ILE A 48 7.20 -0.80 3.39
N CYS A 49 6.04 -0.39 3.92
CA CYS A 49 4.73 -0.95 3.64
C CYS A 49 3.82 0.17 3.14
N PHE A 50 3.19 0.00 1.98
CA PHE A 50 2.36 1.02 1.34
C PHE A 50 0.96 0.49 1.03
N ILE A 51 -0.05 1.32 1.27
CA ILE A 51 -1.43 1.07 0.87
C ILE A 51 -1.99 2.32 0.16
N ALA A 52 -2.73 2.13 -0.94
CA ALA A 52 -3.39 3.21 -1.64
C ALA A 52 -4.72 3.54 -0.93
N ARG A 53 -4.89 4.79 -0.49
CA ARG A 53 -6.07 5.25 0.25
C ARG A 53 -7.37 5.07 -0.52
N HIS A 54 -7.33 5.31 -1.83
CA HIS A 54 -8.50 5.28 -2.71
C HIS A 54 -8.54 4.02 -3.60
N GLY A 55 -7.77 2.98 -3.26
CA GLY A 55 -7.51 1.86 -4.16
C GLY A 55 -6.48 2.20 -5.23
N LEU A 56 -5.98 1.18 -5.93
CA LEU A 56 -4.95 1.34 -6.96
C LEU A 56 -5.47 2.10 -8.20
N ASP A 57 -6.77 1.99 -8.45
CA ASP A 57 -7.50 2.63 -9.53
C ASP A 57 -8.21 3.92 -9.11
N GLY A 58 -8.14 4.29 -7.82
CA GLY A 58 -8.83 5.47 -7.30
C GLY A 58 -10.35 5.30 -7.19
N SER A 59 -10.86 4.06 -7.16
CA SER A 59 -12.29 3.73 -7.15
C SER A 59 -13.00 4.08 -5.84
N ILE A 60 -12.29 4.23 -4.72
CA ILE A 60 -12.90 4.45 -3.40
C ILE A 60 -12.97 5.96 -3.13
N PRO A 61 -14.17 6.59 -3.11
CA PRO A 61 -14.31 8.01 -2.78
C PRO A 61 -13.97 8.29 -1.30
N PRO A 62 -13.72 9.56 -0.92
CA PRO A 62 -13.46 9.90 0.47
C PRO A 62 -14.65 9.72 1.43
N HIS A 63 -15.88 9.58 0.92
CA HIS A 63 -17.13 9.58 1.67
C HIS A 63 -17.96 8.33 1.41
#